data_AF-A0A5B1LBI5-F1
#
_entry.id   AF-A0A5B1LBI5-F1
#
_cell.length_a   1.000
_cell.length_b   1.000
_cell.length_c   1.000
_cell.angle_alpha   90.00
_cell.angle_beta   90.00
_cell.angle_gamma   90.00
#
_symmetry.space_group_name_H-M   'P 1'
#
loop_
_entity.id
_entity.type
_entity.pdbx_description
1 polymer ?
#
loop_
_entity_poly.entity_id
_entity_poly.type
_entity_poly.pdbx_seq_one_letter_code
_entity_poly.pdbx_strand_id
1 'polypeptide(L)'
;PVESDPITLAKTIATLDHLSSGRGTIGAGFGWNTAELTVHHVPAAQRRTLLKEYLEARRALWTEEEGRYDGEFFSFGPSWAYPKPPQGRVPAIIGAGAG
;
A
#
# COMPACT_ATOMS: atom_id res chain seq x y z
N PRO A 1 -3.81 2.00 2.60
CA PRO A 1 -4.40 3.37 2.59
C PRO A 1 -3.30 4.41 2.41
N VAL A 2 -3.64 5.64 2.00
CA VAL A 2 -2.69 6.74 1.82
C VAL A 2 -2.36 7.46 3.14
N GLU A 3 -3.19 7.28 4.17
CA GLU A 3 -2.97 7.80 5.54
C GLU A 3 -1.96 6.99 6.36
N SER A 4 -1.47 5.86 5.83
CA SER A 4 -0.53 4.98 6.55
C SER A 4 0.80 4.94 5.84
N ASP A 5 1.89 4.94 6.62
CA ASP A 5 3.24 4.70 6.11
C ASP A 5 3.26 3.42 5.24
N PRO A 6 3.65 3.52 3.96
CA PRO A 6 3.52 2.41 3.03
C PRO A 6 4.41 1.22 3.39
N ILE A 7 5.62 1.44 3.93
CA ILE A 7 6.55 0.38 4.31
C ILE A 7 6.05 -0.39 5.53
N THR A 8 5.66 0.34 6.58
CA THR A 8 5.12 -0.25 7.81
C THR A 8 3.86 -1.04 7.51
N LEU A 9 2.93 -0.47 6.73
CA LEU A 9 1.72 -1.17 6.36
C LEU A 9 2.01 -2.40 5.47
N ALA A 10 3.02 -2.36 4.59
CA ALA A 10 3.44 -3.52 3.80
C ALA A 10 3.84 -4.70 4.70
N LYS A 11 4.64 -4.44 5.74
CA LYS A 11 5.10 -5.45 6.70
C LYS A 11 3.96 -5.99 7.55
N THR A 12 3.05 -5.12 8.00
CA THR A 12 1.86 -5.54 8.76
C THR A 12 0.98 -6.46 7.93
N ILE A 13 0.71 -6.10 6.67
CA ILE A 13 -0.09 -6.93 5.75
C ILE A 13 0.59 -8.27 5.49
N ALA A 14 1.90 -8.28 5.19
CA ALA A 14 2.63 -9.52 4.94
C ALA A 14 2.68 -10.43 6.18
N THR A 15 2.80 -9.86 7.37
CA THR A 15 2.74 -10.60 8.64
C THR A 15 1.37 -11.23 8.84
N LEU A 16 0.29 -10.47 8.62
CA LEU A 16 -1.07 -10.99 8.68
C LEU A 16 -1.29 -12.10 7.64
N ASP A 17 -0.80 -11.91 6.43
CA ASP A 17 -0.92 -12.91 5.36
C ASP A 17 -0.21 -14.22 5.74
N HIS A 18 0.98 -14.14 6.33
CA HIS A 18 1.69 -15.28 6.92
C HIS A 18 0.88 -15.99 8.01
N LEU A 19 0.36 -15.23 8.98
CA LEU A 19 -0.45 -15.79 10.07
C LEU A 19 -1.76 -16.43 9.58
N SER A 20 -2.27 -15.95 8.44
CA SER A 20 -3.47 -16.48 7.82
C SER A 20 -3.23 -17.64 6.84
N SER A 21 -1.97 -18.03 6.62
CA SER A 21 -1.53 -18.99 5.60
C SER A 21 -1.89 -18.55 4.17
N GLY A 22 -1.70 -17.28 3.84
CA GLY A 22 -1.96 -16.74 2.49
C GLY A 22 -3.43 -16.44 2.18
N ARG A 23 -4.26 -16.25 3.22
CA ARG A 23 -5.69 -15.95 3.07
C ARG A 23 -6.00 -14.46 3.24
N GLY A 24 -4.97 -13.62 3.38
CA GLY A 24 -5.14 -12.17 3.51
C GLY A 24 -5.68 -11.56 2.22
N THR A 25 -6.59 -10.61 2.35
CA THR A 25 -7.04 -9.75 1.23
C THR A 25 -7.15 -8.34 1.76
N ILE A 26 -6.67 -7.36 0.99
CA ILE A 26 -6.75 -5.95 1.38
C ILE A 26 -7.86 -5.26 0.63
N GLY A 27 -8.74 -4.58 1.38
CA GLY A 27 -9.66 -3.60 0.84
C GLY A 27 -9.00 -2.22 0.89
N ALA A 28 -8.99 -1.49 -0.23
CA ALA A 28 -8.51 -0.13 -0.29
C ALA A 28 -9.57 0.81 -0.85
N GLY A 29 -9.85 1.89 -0.13
CA GLY A 29 -10.66 3.01 -0.59
C GLY A 29 -9.79 4.20 -0.96
N PHE A 30 -10.35 5.13 -1.73
CA PHE A 30 -9.66 6.37 -2.14
C PHE A 30 -9.62 7.45 -1.05
N GLY A 31 -10.35 7.28 0.05
CA GLY A 31 -10.62 8.33 1.02
C GLY A 31 -11.73 9.27 0.54
N TRP A 32 -12.68 9.58 1.43
CA TRP A 32 -13.79 10.50 1.17
C TRP A 32 -13.68 11.80 2.00
N ASN A 33 -13.03 11.71 3.16
CA ASN A 33 -12.84 12.82 4.08
C ASN A 33 -11.65 13.68 3.66
N THR A 34 -11.93 14.81 2.99
CA THR A 34 -10.89 15.70 2.48
C THR A 34 -10.10 16.39 3.59
N ALA A 35 -10.69 16.62 4.76
CA ALA A 35 -9.99 17.20 5.91
C ALA A 35 -8.91 16.25 6.43
N GLU A 36 -9.23 14.96 6.55
CA GLU A 36 -8.29 13.92 6.94
C GLU A 36 -7.18 13.73 5.90
N LEU A 37 -7.52 13.67 4.61
CA LEU A 37 -6.52 13.63 3.53
C LEU A 37 -5.53 14.81 3.62
N THR A 38 -6.01 16.00 3.97
CA THR A 38 -5.16 17.20 4.12
C THR A 38 -4.18 17.06 5.28
N VAL A 39 -4.60 16.46 6.41
CA VAL A 39 -3.72 16.16 7.56
C VAL A 39 -2.60 15.21 7.16
N HIS A 40 -2.87 14.28 6.25
CA HIS A 40 -1.88 13.35 5.71
C HIS A 40 -1.13 13.88 4.49
N HIS A 41 -1.23 15.18 4.20
CA HIS A 41 -0.59 15.83 3.04
C HIS A 41 -0.97 15.20 1.69
N VAL A 42 -2.18 14.63 1.59
CA VAL A 42 -2.72 14.05 0.37
C VAL A 42 -3.65 15.07 -0.31
N PRO A 43 -3.29 15.61 -1.49
CA PRO A 43 -4.19 16.45 -2.24
C PRO A 43 -5.42 15.64 -2.67
N ALA A 44 -6.62 16.10 -2.29
CA ALA A 44 -7.86 15.37 -2.55
C ALA A 44 -8.08 15.04 -4.03
N ALA A 45 -7.60 15.88 -4.95
CA ALA A 45 -7.67 15.65 -6.40
C ALA A 45 -6.75 14.50 -6.88
N GLN A 46 -5.66 14.24 -6.16
CA GLN A 46 -4.63 13.26 -6.53
C GLN A 46 -4.72 11.97 -5.72
N ARG A 47 -5.69 11.85 -4.79
CA ARG A 47 -5.88 10.68 -3.90
C ARG A 47 -5.90 9.33 -4.63
N ARG A 48 -6.40 9.29 -5.87
CA ARG A 48 -6.40 8.09 -6.71
C ARG A 48 -5.00 7.72 -7.19
N THR A 49 -4.23 8.70 -7.66
CA THR A 49 -2.84 8.53 -8.10
C THR A 49 -1.97 8.09 -6.92
N LEU A 50 -2.08 8.79 -5.79
CA LEU A 50 -1.39 8.45 -4.55
C LEU A 50 -1.69 7.02 -4.07
N LEU A 51 -2.96 6.60 -4.09
CA LEU A 51 -3.31 5.24 -3.70
C LEU A 51 -2.66 4.21 -4.64
N LYS A 52 -2.66 4.48 -5.95
CA LYS A 52 -2.00 3.63 -6.94
C LYS A 52 -0.51 3.48 -6.63
N GLU A 53 0.20 4.60 -6.43
CA GLU A 53 1.63 4.57 -6.11
C GLU A 53 1.92 3.80 -4.83
N TYR A 54 1.11 3.98 -3.80
CA TYR A 54 1.27 3.25 -2.54
C TYR A 54 1.04 1.75 -2.70
N LEU A 55 0.17 1.31 -3.62
CA LEU A 55 -0.03 -0.11 -3.91
C LEU A 55 1.14 -0.67 -4.72
N GLU A 56 1.68 0.10 -5.67
CA GLU A 56 2.85 -0.29 -6.46
C GLU A 56 4.10 -0.39 -5.58
N ALA A 57 4.34 0.58 -4.69
CA ALA A 57 5.41 0.56 -3.71
C ALA A 57 5.37 -0.68 -2.81
N ARG A 58 4.18 -1.01 -2.27
CA ARG A 58 4.00 -2.23 -1.45
C ARG A 58 4.22 -3.50 -2.25
N ARG A 59 3.77 -3.52 -3.50
CA ARG A 59 4.00 -4.66 -4.39
C ARG A 59 5.49 -4.89 -4.60
N ALA A 60 6.28 -3.85 -4.87
CA ALA A 60 7.73 -3.96 -4.99
C ALA A 60 8.35 -4.58 -3.72
N LEU A 61 7.96 -4.09 -2.53
CA LEU A 61 8.41 -4.64 -1.25
C LEU A 61 8.06 -6.12 -1.04
N TRP A 62 6.97 -6.62 -1.63
CA TRP A 62 6.53 -8.01 -1.48
C TRP A 62 7.10 -8.95 -2.54
N THR A 63 7.35 -8.48 -3.76
CA THR A 63 7.73 -9.33 -4.89
C THR A 63 9.22 -9.35 -5.18
N GLU A 64 9.95 -8.29 -4.82
CA GLU A 64 11.38 -8.16 -5.06
C GLU A 64 12.16 -8.53 -3.81
N GLU A 65 13.33 -9.16 -3.94
CA GLU A 65 14.18 -9.50 -2.79
C GLU A 65 14.64 -8.23 -2.07
N GLU A 66 15.26 -7.32 -2.84
CA GLU A 66 15.58 -5.96 -2.47
C GLU A 66 14.67 -5.02 -3.26
N GLY A 67 13.60 -4.54 -2.63
CA GLY A 67 12.60 -3.72 -3.31
C GLY A 67 13.07 -2.27 -3.46
N ARG A 68 12.61 -1.61 -4.53
CA ARG A 68 12.79 -0.18 -4.74
C ARG A 68 11.55 0.42 -5.39
N TYR A 69 11.27 1.69 -5.15
CA TYR A 69 10.17 2.38 -5.81
C TYR A 69 10.49 3.86 -5.96
N ASP A 70 10.15 4.42 -7.12
CA ASP A 70 10.35 5.83 -7.44
C ASP A 70 9.09 6.38 -8.12
N GLY A 71 8.24 7.02 -7.33
CA GLY A 71 6.99 7.64 -7.76
C GLY A 71 6.98 9.16 -7.56
N GLU A 72 5.93 9.81 -8.05
CA GLU A 72 5.78 11.27 -7.96
C GLU A 72 5.57 11.72 -6.50
N PHE A 73 4.83 10.92 -5.72
CA PHE A 73 4.45 11.27 -4.36
C PHE A 73 5.19 10.47 -3.29
N PHE A 74 5.69 9.29 -3.65
CA PHE A 74 6.40 8.43 -2.72
C PHE A 74 7.52 7.68 -3.42
N SER A 75 8.69 7.64 -2.78
CA SER A 75 9.85 6.90 -3.23
C SER A 75 10.62 6.31 -2.05
N PHE A 76 11.29 5.19 -2.30
CA PHE A 76 12.26 4.60 -1.37
C PHE A 76 13.36 3.89 -2.16
N GLY A 77 14.58 3.98 -1.64
CA GLY A 77 15.75 3.30 -2.19
C GLY A 77 15.72 1.79 -1.98
N PRO A 78 16.79 1.07 -2.33
CA PRO A 78 16.88 -0.37 -2.13
C PRO A 78 16.60 -0.76 -0.66
N SER A 79 15.62 -1.65 -0.46
CA SER A 79 15.13 -2.00 0.88
C SER A 79 14.67 -3.46 0.97
N TRP A 80 15.18 -4.15 1.99
CA TRP A 80 14.68 -5.45 2.42
C TRP A 80 13.49 -5.30 3.36
N ALA A 81 12.32 -5.74 2.93
CA ALA A 81 11.13 -5.83 3.78
C ALA A 81 10.72 -7.29 3.98
N TYR A 82 10.83 -7.73 5.23
CA TYR A 82 10.36 -9.05 5.67
C TYR A 82 9.31 -8.89 6.79
N PRO A 83 8.37 -9.84 6.89
CA PRO A 83 8.23 -11.02 6.02
C PRO A 83 7.67 -10.69 4.62
N LYS A 84 7.86 -11.61 3.66
CA LYS A 84 7.27 -11.52 2.32
C LYS A 84 5.98 -12.36 2.29
N PRO A 85 4.89 -11.95 1.64
CA PRO A 85 3.67 -12.77 1.56
C PRO A 85 3.97 -14.17 1.00
N PRO A 86 3.44 -15.27 1.60
CA PRO A 86 3.71 -16.63 1.14
C PRO A 86 3.36 -16.90 -0.33
N GLN A 87 2.36 -16.20 -0.87
CA GLN A 87 1.94 -16.31 -2.27
C GLN A 87 2.68 -15.33 -3.21
N GLY A 88 3.66 -14.58 -2.71
CA GLY A 88 4.37 -13.53 -3.45
C GLY A 88 3.51 -12.32 -3.82
N ARG A 89 2.23 -12.30 -3.41
CA ARG A 89 1.31 -11.18 -3.61
C ARG A 89 0.21 -11.23 -2.56
N VAL A 90 -0.36 -10.08 -2.24
CA VAL A 90 -1.61 -9.98 -1.47
C VAL A 90 -2.70 -9.40 -2.37
N PRO A 91 -3.83 -10.10 -2.58
CA PRO A 91 -4.93 -9.58 -3.38
C PRO A 91 -5.45 -8.25 -2.83
N ALA A 92 -5.62 -7.27 -3.73
CA ALA A 92 -6.17 -5.97 -3.40
C ALA A 92 -7.51 -5.76 -4.11
N ILE A 93 -8.54 -5.39 -3.34
CA ILE A 93 -9.86 -5.00 -3.83
C ILE A 93 -9.99 -3.50 -3.65
N ILE A 94 -10.24 -2.78 -4.73
CA ILE A 94 -10.44 -1.33 -4.70
C ILE A 94 -11.94 -1.05 -4.56
N GLY A 95 -12.33 -0.47 -3.44
CA GLY A 95 -13.70 -0.05 -3.20
C GLY A 95 -14.03 1.20 -4.03
N ALA A 96 -14.84 1.03 -5.07
CA ALA A 96 -15.42 2.13 -5.84
C ALA A 96 -16.81 2.49 -5.29
N GLY A 97 -16.85 3.09 -4.09
CA GLY A 97 -18.04 3.84 -3.68
C GLY A 97 -18.15 5.09 -4.54
N ALA A 98 -19.28 5.26 -5.24
CA ALA A 98 -19.56 6.43 -6.06
C ALA A 98 -19.30 7.71 -5.24
N GLY A 99 -18.34 8.49 -5.70
CA GLY A 99 -18.19 9.89 -5.31
C GLY A 99 -18.94 10.77 -6.30
#